data_AF-M7MJQ0-F1
#
_entry.id   AF-M7MJQ0-F1
#
_cell.length_a   1.000
_cell.length_b   1.000
_cell.length_c   1.000
_cell.angle_alpha   90.00
_cell.angle_beta   90.00
_cell.angle_gamma   90.00
#
_symmetry.space_group_name_H-M   'P 1'
#
loop_
_entity.id
_entity.type
_entity.pdbx_description
1 polymer ?
#
loop_
_entity_poly.entity_id
_entity_poly.type
_entity_poly.pdbx_seq_one_letter_code
_entity_poly.pdbx_strand_id
1 'polypeptide(L)'
;MDSFGKLDTIQGIRIWSNGQVVELYKKDENIYLGCIINFIAHYNFENEYVDYIHEENKLTSKQTKKLLNQINFEELRYLNASNNIEDNNLKIEGLYNYIIEFGYKNEIKRYSYWLSTNNEYEVHGVLKINNIHNFLIKTISKLKLIEKFNKFRNQLPKGIYVNGKMVFYKTF
;
A
#
# COMPACT_ATOMS: atom_id res chain seq x y z
N MET A 1 -5.11 13.40 -4.00
CA MET A 1 -4.70 12.70 -5.24
C MET A 1 -5.67 11.54 -5.48
N ASP A 2 -6.82 11.79 -6.12
CA ASP A 2 -7.71 10.72 -6.61
C ASP A 2 -7.44 10.49 -8.11
N SER A 3 -6.38 9.74 -8.40
CA SER A 3 -6.00 9.34 -9.77
C SER A 3 -6.48 7.94 -10.15
N PHE A 4 -6.95 7.13 -9.19
CA PHE A 4 -7.28 5.73 -9.43
C PHE A 4 -8.43 5.57 -10.44
N GLY A 5 -9.44 6.45 -10.39
CA GLY A 5 -10.58 6.45 -11.32
C GLY A 5 -10.40 7.28 -12.58
N LYS A 6 -9.22 7.90 -12.80
CA LYS A 6 -8.94 8.71 -14.01
C LYS A 6 -8.05 8.00 -15.03
N LEU A 7 -7.60 6.79 -14.73
CA LEU A 7 -6.82 5.98 -15.64
C LEU A 7 -7.76 5.08 -16.42
N ASP A 8 -7.82 5.25 -17.75
CA ASP A 8 -8.38 4.28 -18.71
C ASP A 8 -7.63 2.95 -18.55
N THR A 9 -7.97 2.18 -17.51
CA THR A 9 -7.25 0.98 -17.09
C THR A 9 -8.18 -0.20 -17.13
N ILE A 10 -7.69 -1.28 -17.73
CA ILE A 10 -8.41 -2.56 -17.76
C ILE A 10 -8.53 -3.12 -16.34
N GLN A 11 -7.43 -3.04 -15.60
CA GLN A 11 -7.37 -3.47 -14.20
C GLN A 11 -6.19 -2.81 -13.47
N GLY A 12 -6.33 -2.64 -12.16
CA GLY A 12 -5.23 -2.15 -11.34
C GLY A 12 -5.46 -2.38 -9.86
N ILE A 13 -4.37 -2.30 -9.11
CA ILE A 13 -4.37 -2.37 -7.66
C ILE A 13 -3.52 -1.23 -7.11
N ARG A 14 -4.03 -0.57 -6.08
CA ARG A 14 -3.27 0.36 -5.26
C ARG A 14 -3.27 -0.14 -3.83
N ILE A 15 -2.09 -0.15 -3.22
CA ILE A 15 -1.87 -0.58 -1.84
C ILE A 15 -1.32 0.62 -1.09
N TRP A 16 -2.11 1.16 -0.18
CA TRP A 16 -1.69 2.22 0.73
C TRP A 16 -1.20 1.61 2.04
N SER A 17 -0.15 2.21 2.60
CA SER A 17 0.27 2.02 3.98
C SER A 17 0.64 3.38 4.60
N ASN A 18 1.05 3.38 5.87
CA ASN A 18 1.54 4.58 6.53
C ASN A 18 2.85 5.06 5.88
N GLY A 19 2.72 6.02 4.95
CA GLY A 19 3.84 6.69 4.28
C GLY A 19 4.30 6.03 2.97
N GLN A 20 3.59 5.02 2.47
CA GLN A 20 3.85 4.46 1.14
C GLN A 20 2.57 4.16 0.37
N VAL A 21 2.67 4.28 -0.95
CA VAL A 21 1.68 3.79 -1.91
C VAL A 21 2.39 2.92 -2.92
N VAL A 22 1.86 1.74 -3.19
CA VAL A 22 2.24 0.95 -4.36
C VAL A 22 1.10 0.99 -5.33
N GLU A 23 1.39 1.40 -6.56
CA GLU A 23 0.41 1.40 -7.64
C GLU A 23 0.84 0.45 -8.75
N LEU A 24 -0.07 -0.41 -9.21
CA LEU A 24 0.16 -1.35 -10.29
C LEU A 24 -1.07 -1.36 -11.21
N TYR A 25 -0.89 -1.09 -12.50
CA TYR A 25 -1.97 -1.01 -13.46
C TYR A 25 -1.63 -1.72 -14.77
N LYS A 26 -2.67 -2.27 -15.40
CA LYS A 26 -2.70 -2.68 -16.79
C LYS A 26 -3.56 -1.66 -17.54
N LYS A 27 -2.93 -0.83 -18.38
CA LYS A 27 -3.60 0.21 -19.16
C LYS A 27 -4.32 -0.37 -20.38
N ASP A 28 -3.63 -1.25 -21.10
CA ASP A 28 -4.16 -2.01 -22.24
C ASP A 28 -3.58 -3.44 -22.25
N GLU A 29 -3.75 -4.19 -23.35
CA GLU A 29 -3.25 -5.57 -23.46
C GLU A 29 -1.75 -5.74 -23.18
N ASN A 30 -0.94 -4.72 -23.50
CA ASN A 30 0.52 -4.80 -23.50
C ASN A 30 1.20 -3.77 -22.58
N ILE A 31 0.49 -2.74 -22.11
CA ILE A 31 1.04 -1.68 -21.27
C ILE A 31 0.77 -1.93 -19.79
N TYR A 32 1.86 -2.12 -19.05
CA TYR A 32 1.88 -2.29 -17.60
C TYR A 32 2.66 -1.16 -16.94
N LEU A 33 2.02 -0.46 -16.01
CA LEU A 33 2.57 0.69 -15.30
C LEU A 33 2.59 0.39 -13.81
N GLY A 34 3.70 0.67 -13.14
CA GLY A 34 3.73 0.57 -11.69
C GLY A 34 4.73 1.51 -11.06
N CYS A 35 4.46 1.91 -9.84
CA CYS A 35 5.34 2.76 -9.06
C CYS A 35 5.21 2.46 -7.56
N ILE A 36 6.25 2.82 -6.82
CA ILE A 36 6.24 2.91 -5.36
C ILE A 36 6.43 4.38 -5.02
N ILE A 37 5.48 4.95 -4.31
CA ILE A 37 5.50 6.34 -3.86
C ILE A 37 5.73 6.32 -2.36
N ASN A 38 6.88 6.79 -1.91
CA ASN A 38 7.11 7.10 -0.50
C ASN A 38 6.61 8.51 -0.25
N PHE A 39 5.99 8.78 0.90
CA PHE A 39 5.59 10.13 1.28
C PHE A 39 5.64 10.32 2.79
N ILE A 40 5.87 11.55 3.21
CA ILE A 40 5.88 11.95 4.62
C ILE A 40 5.44 13.40 4.74
N ALA A 41 4.64 13.73 5.76
CA ALA A 41 4.25 15.11 6.01
C ALA A 41 5.45 15.85 6.64
N HIS A 42 5.72 17.06 6.18
CA HIS A 42 6.78 17.91 6.68
C HIS A 42 6.20 19.12 7.38
N TYR A 43 6.78 19.43 8.53
CA TYR A 43 6.42 20.52 9.42
C TYR A 43 7.65 21.38 9.67
N ASN A 44 7.43 22.68 9.80
CA ASN A 44 8.47 23.61 10.22
C ASN A 44 8.76 23.45 11.73
N PHE A 45 9.77 24.16 12.25
CA PHE A 45 10.12 24.11 13.67
C PHE A 45 9.08 24.74 14.62
N GLU A 46 8.08 25.42 14.06
CA GLU A 46 6.92 25.97 14.79
C GLU A 46 5.74 24.99 14.83
N ASN A 47 5.95 23.74 14.35
CA ASN A 47 4.94 22.68 14.22
C ASN A 47 3.78 23.03 13.27
N GLU A 48 4.02 23.88 12.28
CA GLU A 48 3.06 24.16 11.22
C GLU A 48 3.32 23.24 10.02
N TYR A 49 2.24 22.71 9.45
CA TYR A 49 2.31 21.90 8.24
C TYR A 49 2.84 22.73 7.07
N VAL A 50 3.85 22.19 6.37
CA VAL A 50 4.44 22.82 5.19
C VAL A 50 3.96 22.12 3.93
N ASP A 51 4.32 20.84 3.77
CA ASP A 51 4.06 20.08 2.55
C ASP A 51 4.14 18.55 2.78
N TYR A 52 3.92 17.79 1.71
CA TYR A 52 4.27 16.37 1.64
C TYR A 52 5.53 16.19 0.80
N ILE A 53 6.61 15.76 1.44
CA ILE A 53 7.78 15.27 0.71
C ILE A 53 7.47 13.88 0.21
N HIS A 54 7.73 13.62 -1.07
CA HIS A 54 7.49 12.33 -1.69
C HIS A 54 8.61 11.92 -2.64
N GLU A 55 8.77 10.62 -2.82
CA GLU A 55 9.71 10.00 -3.76
C GLU A 55 8.98 8.93 -4.57
N GLU A 56 8.93 9.08 -5.89
CA GLU A 56 8.37 8.09 -6.80
C GLU A 56 9.49 7.20 -7.39
N ASN A 57 9.37 5.90 -7.17
CA ASN A 57 10.23 4.88 -7.77
C ASN A 57 9.42 4.07 -8.79
N LYS A 58 9.64 4.32 -10.08
CA LYS A 58 8.97 3.58 -11.17
C LYS A 58 9.43 2.12 -11.20
N LEU A 59 8.47 1.23 -11.37
CA LEU A 59 8.70 -0.18 -11.63
C LEU A 59 8.75 -0.43 -13.13
N THR A 60 9.55 -1.41 -13.54
CA THR A 60 9.55 -1.85 -14.94
C THR A 60 8.23 -2.53 -15.30
N SER A 61 7.79 -2.39 -16.55
CA SER A 61 6.60 -3.08 -17.08
C SER A 61 6.64 -4.59 -16.81
N LYS A 62 7.82 -5.23 -16.94
CA LYS A 62 8.03 -6.65 -16.62
C LYS A 62 7.77 -6.97 -15.14
N GLN A 63 8.26 -6.14 -14.22
CA GLN A 63 8.01 -6.33 -12.79
C GLN A 63 6.52 -6.14 -12.45
N THR A 64 5.91 -5.09 -12.96
CA THR A 64 4.47 -4.80 -12.78
C THR A 64 3.62 -5.95 -13.30
N LYS A 65 3.85 -6.41 -14.54
CA LYS A 65 3.14 -7.56 -15.11
C LYS A 65 3.28 -8.80 -14.23
N LYS A 66 4.49 -9.11 -13.76
CA LYS A 66 4.72 -10.27 -12.90
C LYS A 66 3.98 -10.16 -11.56
N LEU A 67 3.82 -8.96 -10.99
CA LEU A 67 3.07 -8.75 -9.75
C LEU A 67 1.57 -8.82 -9.98
N LEU A 68 1.04 -8.16 -11.01
CA LEU A 68 -0.39 -8.19 -11.33
C LEU A 68 -0.88 -9.60 -11.67
N ASN A 69 -0.08 -10.41 -12.36
CA ASN A 69 -0.44 -11.78 -12.68
C ASN A 69 -0.48 -12.72 -11.44
N GLN A 70 0.00 -12.27 -10.27
CA GLN A 70 -0.13 -13.00 -9.01
C GLN A 70 -1.48 -12.74 -8.32
N ILE A 71 -2.27 -11.80 -8.83
CA ILE A 71 -3.56 -11.40 -8.27
C ILE A 71 -4.68 -12.03 -9.08
N ASN A 72 -5.61 -12.71 -8.41
CA ASN A 72 -6.86 -13.10 -9.00
C ASN A 72 -7.90 -11.98 -8.83
N PHE A 73 -7.99 -11.07 -9.81
CA PHE A 73 -8.90 -9.93 -9.74
C PHE A 73 -10.39 -10.33 -9.65
N GLU A 74 -10.79 -11.46 -10.24
CA GLU A 74 -12.18 -11.93 -10.13
C GLU A 74 -12.50 -12.34 -8.69
N GLU A 75 -11.58 -13.00 -7.99
CA GLU A 75 -11.76 -13.35 -6.58
C GLU A 75 -11.92 -12.10 -5.71
N LEU A 76 -11.13 -11.04 -5.98
CA LEU A 76 -11.23 -9.76 -5.28
C LEU A 76 -12.61 -9.13 -5.42
N ARG A 77 -13.26 -9.25 -6.58
CA ARG A 77 -14.60 -8.69 -6.80
C ARG A 77 -15.66 -9.29 -5.87
N TYR A 78 -15.51 -10.56 -5.49
CA TYR A 78 -16.47 -11.28 -4.64
C TYR A 78 -16.11 -11.25 -3.15
N LEU A 79 -15.12 -10.44 -2.76
CA LEU A 79 -14.87 -10.15 -1.36
C LEU A 79 -15.90 -9.15 -0.88
N ASN A 80 -16.55 -9.48 0.24
CA ASN A 80 -17.44 -8.57 0.91
C ASN A 80 -16.63 -7.33 1.33
N ALA A 81 -17.17 -6.14 1.07
CA ALA A 81 -16.63 -4.89 1.57
C ALA A 81 -16.56 -4.98 3.09
N SER A 82 -15.34 -5.09 3.58
CA SER A 82 -15.09 -5.20 4.99
C SER A 82 -14.65 -3.85 5.52
N ASN A 83 -15.56 -3.24 6.25
CA ASN A 83 -15.19 -2.45 7.42
C ASN A 83 -15.08 -3.37 8.67
N ASN A 84 -15.38 -4.67 8.54
CA ASN A 84 -15.69 -5.62 9.63
C ASN A 84 -14.88 -6.94 9.61
N ILE A 85 -13.79 -7.08 8.83
CA ILE A 85 -12.75 -8.10 9.08
C ILE A 85 -11.89 -7.58 10.25
N GLU A 86 -12.56 -7.25 11.34
CA GLU A 86 -11.99 -6.89 12.62
C GLU A 86 -12.62 -7.87 13.59
N ASP A 87 -11.89 -8.91 13.98
CA ASP A 87 -12.11 -9.40 15.34
C ASP A 87 -11.35 -8.43 16.24
N ASN A 88 -12.04 -7.38 16.68
CA ASN A 88 -11.51 -6.31 17.52
C ASN A 88 -10.98 -6.80 18.90
N ASN A 89 -11.05 -8.10 19.16
CA ASN A 89 -10.52 -8.72 20.37
C ASN A 89 -9.03 -9.11 20.28
N LEU A 90 -8.42 -9.05 19.10
CA LEU A 90 -7.02 -9.43 18.91
C LEU A 90 -6.10 -8.21 19.00
N LYS A 91 -5.64 -7.90 20.21
CA LYS A 91 -4.51 -6.98 20.45
C LYS A 91 -3.21 -7.62 19.97
N ILE A 92 -2.95 -7.56 18.66
CA ILE A 92 -1.73 -8.07 18.08
C ILE A 92 -0.76 -6.91 17.83
N GLU A 93 0.45 -6.99 18.38
CA GLU A 93 1.51 -6.04 18.11
C GLU A 93 2.05 -6.20 16.67
N GLY A 94 2.49 -5.10 16.03
CA GLY A 94 3.05 -5.14 14.67
C GLY A 94 2.03 -5.04 13.53
N LEU A 95 0.80 -4.65 13.82
CA LEU A 95 -0.26 -4.46 12.82
C LEU A 95 0.00 -3.25 11.93
N TYR A 96 0.15 -3.48 10.62
CA TYR A 96 0.12 -2.43 9.61
C TYR A 96 -1.25 -2.40 8.94
N ASN A 97 -1.87 -1.22 8.94
CA ASN A 97 -3.03 -0.96 8.10
C ASN A 97 -2.62 -0.85 6.65
N TYR A 98 -3.20 -1.71 5.81
CA TYR A 98 -3.13 -1.59 4.38
C TYR A 98 -4.51 -1.29 3.81
N ILE A 99 -4.63 -0.21 3.04
CA ILE A 99 -5.83 0.03 2.25
C ILE A 99 -5.56 -0.48 0.85
N ILE A 100 -6.36 -1.42 0.37
CA ILE A 100 -6.29 -1.93 -0.99
C ILE A 100 -7.44 -1.34 -1.79
N GLU A 101 -7.10 -0.68 -2.88
CA GLU A 101 -8.04 -0.27 -3.91
C GLU A 101 -7.80 -1.15 -5.13
N PHE A 102 -8.84 -1.72 -5.71
CA PHE A 102 -8.74 -2.40 -6.99
C PHE A 102 -9.77 -1.86 -7.96
N GLY A 103 -9.33 -1.74 -9.21
CA GLY A 103 -10.13 -1.32 -10.34
C GLY A 103 -10.22 -2.48 -11.31
N TYR A 104 -11.42 -2.78 -11.79
CA TYR A 104 -11.64 -3.79 -12.82
C TYR A 104 -12.88 -3.46 -13.65
N LYS A 105 -12.74 -3.34 -14.97
CA LYS A 105 -13.85 -3.14 -15.92
C LYS A 105 -14.91 -2.13 -15.43
N ASN A 106 -14.47 -0.94 -15.03
CA ASN A 106 -15.27 0.20 -14.53
C ASN A 106 -15.82 0.08 -13.10
N GLU A 107 -15.52 -1.00 -12.38
CA GLU A 107 -15.78 -1.10 -10.94
C GLU A 107 -14.52 -0.69 -10.17
N ILE A 108 -14.68 0.19 -9.17
CA ILE A 108 -13.65 0.47 -8.16
C ILE A 108 -14.19 -0.01 -6.83
N LYS A 109 -13.38 -0.81 -6.14
CA LYS A 109 -13.69 -1.27 -4.79
C LYS A 109 -12.47 -1.06 -3.89
N ARG A 110 -12.75 -0.67 -2.65
CA ARG A 110 -11.74 -0.38 -1.63
C ARG A 110 -11.99 -1.28 -0.43
N TYR A 111 -10.92 -1.83 0.12
CA TYR A 111 -10.93 -2.64 1.32
C TYR A 111 -9.85 -2.14 2.29
N SER A 112 -10.12 -2.20 3.58
CA SER A 112 -9.11 -2.02 4.63
C SER A 112 -8.72 -3.39 5.19
N TYR A 113 -7.42 -3.66 5.27
CA TYR A 113 -6.88 -4.89 5.83
C TYR A 113 -5.83 -4.58 6.89
N TRP A 114 -5.97 -5.23 8.03
CA TRP A 114 -4.96 -5.27 9.07
C TRP A 114 -4.02 -6.45 8.79
N LEU A 115 -2.74 -6.19 8.54
CA LEU A 115 -1.72 -7.23 8.38
C LEU A 115 -0.89 -7.32 9.66
N SER A 116 -0.94 -8.47 10.33
CA SER A 116 0.03 -8.82 11.37
C SER A 116 1.33 -9.31 10.74
N THR A 117 2.46 -8.91 11.32
CA THR A 117 3.78 -9.47 10.99
C THR A 117 4.02 -10.85 11.61
N ASN A 118 3.15 -11.27 12.54
CA ASN A 118 3.23 -12.57 13.21
C ASN A 118 2.26 -13.55 12.53
N ASN A 119 2.78 -14.74 12.17
CA ASN A 119 2.10 -15.83 11.46
C ASN A 119 0.95 -16.49 12.24
N GLU A 120 0.49 -15.94 13.37
CA GLU A 120 -0.51 -16.58 14.24
C GLU A 120 -1.95 -16.52 13.70
N TYR A 121 -2.17 -15.92 12.52
CA TYR A 121 -3.45 -15.97 11.81
C TYR A 121 -3.63 -17.31 11.07
N GLU A 122 -3.75 -18.42 11.81
CA GLU A 122 -4.27 -19.69 11.27
C GLU A 122 -5.65 -20.07 11.81
N VAL A 123 -6.25 -19.31 12.72
CA VAL A 123 -7.47 -19.76 13.40
C VAL A 123 -8.68 -18.88 13.06
N HIS A 124 -9.71 -19.55 12.52
CA HIS A 124 -11.10 -19.11 12.29
C HIS A 124 -11.45 -18.51 10.92
N GLY A 125 -11.63 -19.36 9.89
CA GLY A 125 -12.57 -19.07 8.79
C GLY A 125 -12.15 -18.05 7.73
N VAL A 126 -10.87 -17.67 7.70
CA VAL A 126 -10.32 -16.57 6.89
C VAL A 126 -9.70 -17.03 5.55
N LEU A 127 -10.22 -18.11 4.95
CA LEU A 127 -9.64 -18.72 3.72
C LEU A 127 -9.61 -17.78 2.49
N LYS A 128 -10.48 -16.78 2.40
CA LYS A 128 -10.49 -15.78 1.31
C LYS A 128 -9.46 -14.66 1.48
N ILE A 129 -8.94 -14.44 2.69
CA ILE A 129 -7.95 -13.39 2.97
C ILE A 129 -6.54 -13.92 2.73
N ASN A 130 -6.32 -15.24 2.74
CA ASN A 130 -5.01 -15.84 2.47
C ASN A 130 -4.42 -15.41 1.13
N ASN A 131 -5.22 -15.26 0.07
CA ASN A 131 -4.69 -14.86 -1.24
C ASN A 131 -4.24 -13.39 -1.25
N ILE A 132 -5.02 -12.47 -0.68
CA ILE A 132 -4.61 -11.07 -0.52
C ILE A 132 -3.43 -10.95 0.44
N HIS A 133 -3.48 -11.63 1.58
CA HIS A 133 -2.44 -11.64 2.59
C HIS A 133 -1.11 -12.13 1.98
N ASN A 134 -1.15 -13.27 1.29
CA ASN A 134 0.02 -13.80 0.59
C ASN A 134 0.49 -12.87 -0.51
N PHE A 135 -0.42 -12.25 -1.27
CA PHE A 135 -0.06 -11.25 -2.28
C PHE A 135 0.60 -10.01 -1.65
N LEU A 136 0.03 -9.47 -0.57
CA LEU A 136 0.58 -8.31 0.16
C LEU A 136 1.97 -8.64 0.69
N ILE A 137 2.12 -9.73 1.44
CA ILE A 137 3.43 -10.15 2.00
C ILE A 137 4.45 -10.33 0.88
N LYS A 138 4.09 -11.06 -0.19
CA LYS A 138 4.98 -11.28 -1.33
C LYS A 138 5.34 -9.95 -2.00
N THR A 139 4.39 -9.04 -2.16
CA THR A 139 4.61 -7.72 -2.78
C THR A 139 5.52 -6.85 -1.91
N ILE A 140 5.22 -6.74 -0.62
CA ILE A 140 6.00 -5.99 0.37
C ILE A 140 7.45 -6.49 0.41
N SER A 141 7.63 -7.81 0.54
CA SER A 141 8.95 -8.46 0.60
C SER A 141 9.72 -8.30 -0.71
N LYS A 142 9.10 -8.62 -1.85
CA LYS A 142 9.75 -8.58 -3.17
C LYS A 142 10.12 -7.17 -3.62
N LEU A 143 9.30 -6.18 -3.27
CA LEU A 143 9.58 -4.77 -3.56
C LEU A 143 10.46 -4.10 -2.50
N LYS A 144 10.76 -4.80 -1.40
CA LYS A 144 11.57 -4.29 -0.29
C LYS A 144 11.04 -2.95 0.24
N LEU A 145 9.72 -2.86 0.44
CA LEU A 145 9.05 -1.58 0.70
C LEU A 145 9.58 -0.88 1.96
N ILE A 146 9.77 -1.62 3.05
CA ILE A 146 10.30 -1.09 4.32
C ILE A 146 11.71 -0.52 4.13
N GLU A 147 12.58 -1.25 3.43
CA GLU A 147 13.95 -0.81 3.16
C GLU A 147 13.97 0.47 2.32
N LYS A 148 13.11 0.55 1.29
CA LYS A 148 12.95 1.74 0.45
C LYS A 148 12.44 2.94 1.25
N PHE A 149 11.42 2.76 2.09
CA PHE A 149 10.90 3.84 2.92
C PHE A 149 11.94 4.35 3.91
N ASN A 150 12.65 3.43 4.59
CA ASN A 150 13.71 3.80 5.51
C ASN A 150 14.83 4.58 4.81
N LYS A 151 15.20 4.16 3.59
CA LYS A 151 16.18 4.90 2.78
C LYS A 151 15.68 6.31 2.45
N PHE A 152 14.46 6.45 1.95
CA PHE A 152 13.83 7.74 1.68
C PHE A 152 13.82 8.65 2.92
N ARG A 153 13.32 8.14 4.05
CA ARG A 153 13.25 8.85 5.33
C ARG A 153 14.64 9.31 5.80
N ASN A 154 15.65 8.45 5.66
CA ASN A 154 17.01 8.77 6.09
C ASN A 154 17.68 9.82 5.19
N GLN A 155 17.15 10.11 4.00
CA GLN A 155 17.65 11.11 3.08
C GLN A 155 16.93 12.48 3.19
N LEU A 156 15.89 12.58 4.01
CA LEU A 156 15.17 13.84 4.22
C LEU A 156 16.10 14.95 4.73
N PRO A 157 15.85 16.23 4.40
CA PRO A 157 16.61 17.34 4.97
C PRO A 157 16.32 17.51 6.48
N LYS A 158 16.96 18.51 7.09
CA LYS A 158 16.66 18.91 8.47
C LYS A 158 15.21 19.42 8.54
N GLY A 159 14.45 18.98 9.54
CA GLY A 159 13.04 19.36 9.70
C GLY A 159 12.28 18.46 10.68
N ILE A 160 10.98 18.72 10.82
CA ILE A 160 10.05 17.89 11.59
C ILE A 160 9.18 17.13 10.61
N TYR A 161 9.07 15.82 10.76
CA TYR A 161 8.32 14.97 9.84
C TYR A 161 7.31 14.11 10.57
N VAL A 162 6.16 13.87 9.95
CA VAL A 162 5.09 13.05 10.52
C VAL A 162 4.70 11.95 9.54
N ASN A 163 4.71 10.70 10.03
CA ASN A 163 4.15 9.55 9.34
C ASN A 163 3.12 8.86 10.26
N GLY A 164 1.83 8.96 9.91
CA GLY A 164 0.75 8.50 10.77
C GLY A 164 0.79 9.22 12.13
N LYS A 165 0.95 8.46 13.22
CA LYS A 165 1.10 9.00 14.58
C LYS A 165 2.55 9.19 15.02
N MET A 166 3.52 8.88 14.16
CA MET A 166 4.94 8.98 14.49
C MET A 166 5.50 10.33 14.05
N VAL A 167 6.19 11.00 14.96
CA VAL A 167 6.92 12.25 14.71
C VAL A 167 8.42 11.95 14.66
N PHE A 168 9.10 12.48 13.65
CA PHE A 168 10.53 12.34 13.43
C PHE A 168 11.16 13.73 13.43
N TYR A 169 12.16 13.93 14.27
CA TYR A 169 12.95 15.14 14.31
C TYR A 169 14.27 14.86 13.60
N LYS A 170 14.53 15.57 12.50
CA LYS A 170 15.82 15.50 11.83
C LYS A 170 16.60 16.77 12.11
N THR A 171 17.65 16.63 12.92
CA THR A 171 18.41 17.76 13.46
C THR A 171 19.75 17.99 12.75
N PHE A 172 20.22 17.03 11.95
CA PHE A 172 21.46 17.04 11.17
C PHE A 172 21.25 16.46 9.77
#